data_AF-A0A968PIB4-F1
#
_entry.id   AF-A0A968PIB4-F1
#
_cell.length_a   1.000
_cell.length_b   1.000
_cell.length_c   1.000
_cell.angle_alpha   90.00
_cell.angle_beta   90.00
_cell.angle_gamma   90.00
#
_symmetry.space_group_name_H-M   'P 1'
#
loop_
_entity.id
_entity.type
_entity.pdbx_description
1 polymer ?
#
loop_
_entity_poly.entity_id
_entity_poly.type
_entity_poly.pdbx_seq_one_letter_code
_entity_poly.pdbx_strand_id
1 'polypeptide(L)'
;MTTTLGGASLLQMVSDLQDRKKFQELNWTGTFEEYLAIVYNNSRVTRNAFQRTYDMIMSYGTEEFMDAKKRLIRYKFFSDPTFDTDDAIFGLEIPLMRLVNFFKSAAQGYGTEKRVLLLHGPVGSAKSTIVRRLKRGIEHYTRTENGALYTFDWYMGDIADVEASRVKEVDWEPDPMHAEPLQLIPKDARKNFLAKMNEGRPYEEHVRIRGDLSPVSRYNFRELMRRYDGDWMQVVKHVRVRRLIFSEQDRIGIGTFQPKDEKNQDSTELTGDINYRKIAIYGSDSDPRAFNFDGEFNIANRGIIEFIEMLKLDVAFLYDLLGASQEHKIKSKKFAQTDIDEVIIGHSVAGSTPIPFRLNGQVQWTNLEHLYTRFVENPAGLEVLAYDFARNETQWTPVKSLFRHRFTGDLLTTSQKWGVVETTPNHSIYGRDGEPFYPEDQREIMAVRTTGDTLLPSAPIGTIDISTGIDGLLTRSAISTSNGSKLTRPAAEGWVRLDQARHATALRAVYDPINDGDALKDLITVLMWYATEGHINGENGGIVISQ
;
A
#
# COMPACT_ATOMS: atom_id res chain seq x y z
N MET A 1 47.29 -24.61 5.83
CA MET A 1 46.39 -25.60 6.46
C MET A 1 45.00 -25.01 6.42
N THR A 2 44.17 -25.48 5.50
CA THR A 2 42.74 -25.17 5.40
C THR A 2 42.03 -25.98 6.48
N THR A 3 41.73 -25.36 7.61
CA THR A 3 40.92 -25.98 8.66
C THR A 3 39.50 -26.12 8.12
N THR A 4 39.13 -27.34 7.72
CA THR A 4 37.76 -27.71 7.40
C THR A 4 36.94 -27.49 8.67
N LEU A 5 36.13 -26.43 8.70
CA LEU A 5 35.11 -26.24 9.73
C LEU A 5 34.16 -27.44 9.64
N GLY A 6 34.28 -28.39 10.56
CA GLY A 6 33.38 -29.54 10.62
C GLY A 6 31.95 -29.07 10.89
N GLY A 7 30.95 -29.81 10.40
CA GLY A 7 29.53 -29.46 10.61
C GLY A 7 29.18 -29.21 12.08
N ALA A 8 29.83 -29.93 13.01
CA ALA A 8 29.67 -29.70 14.46
C ALA A 8 30.15 -28.33 14.93
N SER A 9 31.26 -27.79 14.40
CA SER A 9 31.73 -26.45 14.76
C SER A 9 30.85 -25.35 14.19
N LEU A 10 30.23 -25.58 13.02
CA LEU A 10 29.26 -24.65 12.45
C LEU A 10 27.95 -24.65 13.26
N LEU A 11 27.48 -25.81 13.72
CA LEU A 11 26.31 -25.91 14.59
C LEU A 11 26.53 -25.22 15.95
N GLN A 12 27.72 -25.38 16.55
CA GLN A 12 28.04 -24.70 17.79
C GLN A 12 28.08 -23.17 17.60
N MET A 13 28.69 -22.70 16.51
CA MET A 13 28.70 -21.27 16.17
C MET A 13 27.27 -20.71 16.03
N VAL A 14 26.37 -21.42 15.37
CA VAL A 14 24.95 -21.00 15.24
C VAL A 14 24.24 -21.00 16.60
N SER A 15 24.48 -22.01 17.44
CA SER A 15 23.91 -22.07 18.80
C SER A 15 24.39 -20.91 19.68
N ASP A 16 25.66 -20.50 19.56
CA ASP A 16 26.24 -19.42 20.36
C ASP A 16 25.74 -18.03 19.88
N LEU A 17 25.35 -17.91 18.61
CA LEU A 17 24.70 -16.71 18.06
C LEU A 17 23.21 -16.62 18.43
N GLN A 18 22.61 -17.69 18.95
CA GLN A 18 21.20 -17.70 19.30
C GLN A 18 20.96 -16.98 20.64
N ASP A 19 20.25 -15.85 20.59
CA ASP A 19 19.76 -15.18 21.79
C ASP A 19 18.53 -15.92 22.36
N ARG A 20 18.81 -16.89 23.25
CA ARG A 20 17.77 -17.70 23.91
C ARG A 20 16.84 -16.86 24.77
N LYS A 21 17.34 -15.79 25.40
CA LYS A 21 16.53 -14.93 26.27
C LYS A 21 15.51 -14.16 25.44
N LYS A 22 15.96 -13.54 24.36
CA LYS A 22 15.06 -12.87 23.39
C LYS A 22 14.05 -13.84 22.78
N PHE A 23 14.45 -15.07 22.47
CA PHE A 23 13.52 -16.09 22.00
C PHE A 23 12.42 -16.38 23.03
N GLN A 24 12.76 -16.54 24.31
CA GLN A 24 11.78 -16.76 25.37
C GLN A 24 10.83 -15.57 25.56
N GLU A 25 11.34 -14.34 25.48
CA GLU A 25 10.51 -13.12 25.57
C GLU A 25 9.53 -13.00 24.39
N LEU A 26 9.98 -13.31 23.18
CA LEU A 26 9.14 -13.30 21.97
C LEU A 26 8.11 -14.43 21.92
N ASN A 27 8.36 -15.52 22.67
CA ASN A 27 7.45 -16.67 22.80
C ASN A 27 6.80 -16.73 24.18
N TRP A 28 6.71 -15.59 24.88
CA TRP A 28 6.07 -15.54 26.19
C TRP A 28 4.63 -16.04 26.10
N THR A 29 4.27 -16.92 27.02
CA THR A 29 2.90 -17.37 27.28
C THR A 29 2.60 -17.23 28.77
N GLY A 30 1.34 -16.99 29.10
CA GLY A 30 0.90 -16.80 30.47
C GLY A 30 -0.61 -16.86 30.59
N THR A 31 -1.08 -16.69 31.81
CA THR A 31 -2.51 -16.64 32.14
C THR A 31 -3.12 -15.29 31.75
N PHE A 32 -4.45 -15.25 31.71
CA PHE A 32 -5.17 -13.98 31.52
C PHE A 32 -4.87 -12.97 32.64
N GLU A 33 -4.67 -13.43 33.87
CA GLU A 33 -4.31 -12.57 35.01
C GLU A 33 -2.92 -11.92 34.83
N GLU A 34 -1.92 -12.70 34.42
CA GLU A 34 -0.57 -12.17 34.13
C GLU A 34 -0.62 -11.15 32.99
N TYR A 35 -1.46 -11.38 31.98
CA TYR A 35 -1.70 -10.39 30.93
C TYR A 35 -2.35 -9.10 31.47
N LEU A 36 -3.33 -9.18 32.36
CA LEU A 36 -3.92 -8.00 32.99
C LEU A 36 -2.87 -7.19 33.78
N ALA A 37 -1.92 -7.87 34.44
CA ALA A 37 -0.80 -7.20 35.09
C ALA A 37 0.12 -6.49 34.08
N ILE A 38 0.38 -7.09 32.90
CA ILE A 38 1.12 -6.44 31.81
C ILE A 38 0.38 -5.18 31.35
N VAL A 39 -0.93 -5.26 31.10
CA VAL A 39 -1.74 -4.10 30.68
C VAL A 39 -1.74 -3.01 31.75
N TYR A 40 -1.80 -3.40 33.03
CA TYR A 40 -1.74 -2.47 34.14
C TYR A 40 -0.39 -1.73 34.18
N ASN A 41 0.72 -2.43 33.98
CA ASN A 41 2.04 -1.79 33.98
C ASN A 41 2.33 -1.01 32.69
N ASN A 42 1.80 -1.46 31.55
CA ASN A 42 2.03 -0.85 30.25
C ASN A 42 0.76 -0.91 29.38
N SER A 43 -0.05 0.14 29.40
CA SER A 43 -1.28 0.19 28.59
C SER A 43 -1.01 0.25 27.08
N ARG A 44 0.22 0.52 26.64
CA ARG A 44 0.56 0.57 25.20
C ARG A 44 0.43 -0.79 24.51
N VAL A 45 0.38 -1.89 25.26
CA VAL A 45 0.16 -3.22 24.68
C VAL A 45 -1.26 -3.42 24.12
N THR A 46 -2.18 -2.51 24.45
CA THR A 46 -3.58 -2.52 23.99
C THR A 46 -3.85 -1.54 22.86
N ARG A 47 -2.81 -0.97 22.24
CA ARG A 47 -2.95 -0.03 21.11
C ARG A 47 -3.66 -0.71 19.94
N ASN A 48 -4.51 0.07 19.28
CA ASN A 48 -5.11 -0.32 18.02
C ASN A 48 -4.09 -0.27 16.87
N ALA A 49 -4.47 -0.71 15.67
CA ALA A 49 -3.58 -0.74 14.51
C ALA A 49 -2.98 0.65 14.17
N PHE A 50 -3.81 1.70 14.13
CA PHE A 50 -3.36 3.06 13.81
C PHE A 50 -2.39 3.65 14.86
N GLN A 51 -2.69 3.48 16.15
CA GLN A 51 -1.83 3.90 17.26
C GLN A 51 -0.47 3.20 17.18
N ARG A 52 -0.48 1.89 16.90
CA ARG A 52 0.76 1.11 16.78
C ARG A 52 1.59 1.54 15.59
N THR A 53 0.99 1.75 14.43
CA THR A 53 1.69 2.24 13.22
C THR A 53 2.24 3.64 13.44
N TYR A 54 1.49 4.54 14.08
CA TYR A 54 1.97 5.88 14.41
C TYR A 54 3.16 5.84 15.37
N ASP A 55 3.02 5.16 16.51
CA ASP A 55 4.06 5.09 17.53
C ASP A 55 5.31 4.36 17.04
N MET A 56 5.15 3.36 16.17
CA MET A 56 6.25 2.72 15.46
C MET A 56 7.08 3.76 14.70
N ILE A 57 6.45 4.56 13.82
CA ILE A 57 7.15 5.59 13.03
C ILE A 57 7.85 6.58 13.97
N MET A 58 7.16 7.02 15.02
CA MET A 58 7.68 7.98 15.98
C MET A 58 8.83 7.43 16.85
N SER A 59 8.89 6.11 17.06
CA SER A 59 9.93 5.49 17.90
C SER A 59 11.35 5.65 17.35
N TYR A 60 11.50 5.87 16.03
CA TYR A 60 12.79 6.16 15.38
C TYR A 60 13.21 7.63 15.52
N GLY A 61 12.29 8.50 15.95
CA GLY A 61 12.51 9.93 16.09
C GLY A 61 12.40 10.74 14.79
N THR A 62 12.47 12.05 14.96
CA THR A 62 12.29 13.04 13.88
C THR A 62 13.42 14.05 13.88
N GLU A 63 13.65 14.68 12.73
CA GLU A 63 14.57 15.78 12.54
C GLU A 63 13.85 16.95 11.86
N GLU A 64 13.93 18.14 12.44
CA GLU A 64 13.40 19.37 11.82
C GLU A 64 14.49 20.04 10.99
N PHE A 65 14.16 20.42 9.76
CA PHE A 65 15.07 21.15 8.89
C PHE A 65 14.32 22.19 8.04
N MET A 66 15.09 23.14 7.49
CA MET A 66 14.57 24.17 6.60
C MET A 66 14.94 23.84 5.15
N ASP A 67 13.93 23.73 4.29
CA ASP A 67 14.11 23.60 2.85
C ASP A 67 13.27 24.64 2.12
N ALA A 68 13.88 25.39 1.21
CA ALA A 68 13.24 26.47 0.46
C ALA A 68 12.34 27.40 1.32
N LYS A 69 12.82 27.80 2.50
CA LYS A 69 12.11 28.62 3.52
C LYS A 69 10.88 27.95 4.17
N LYS A 70 10.68 26.65 3.98
CA LYS A 70 9.65 25.85 4.66
C LYS A 70 10.29 25.01 5.77
N ARG A 71 9.64 24.97 6.92
CA ARG A 71 9.97 24.03 8.01
C ARG A 71 9.42 22.66 7.65
N LEU A 72 10.30 21.68 7.49
CA LEU A 72 9.96 20.29 7.19
C LEU A 72 10.40 19.38 8.33
N ILE A 73 9.68 18.27 8.48
CA ILE A 73 9.98 17.22 9.45
C ILE A 73 10.39 15.99 8.66
N ARG A 74 11.61 15.51 8.90
CA ARG A 74 12.09 14.21 8.42
C ARG A 74 11.84 13.17 9.51
N TYR A 75 11.09 12.12 9.16
CA TYR A 75 10.88 10.97 10.04
C TYR A 75 11.95 9.92 9.73
N LYS A 76 12.80 9.62 10.73
CA LYS A 76 13.97 8.74 10.53
C LYS A 76 13.59 7.33 10.10
N PHE A 77 12.41 6.87 10.52
CA PHE A 77 11.79 5.60 10.12
C PHE A 77 11.90 5.32 8.61
N PHE A 78 11.61 6.31 7.75
CA PHE A 78 11.57 6.09 6.30
C PHE A 78 12.95 5.96 5.63
N SER A 79 14.03 6.14 6.38
CA SER A 79 15.42 5.95 5.92
C SER A 79 16.22 5.02 6.82
N ASP A 80 15.61 4.41 7.83
CA ASP A 80 16.34 3.65 8.85
C ASP A 80 16.78 2.26 8.33
N PRO A 81 18.06 1.86 8.46
CA PRO A 81 18.56 0.60 7.92
C PRO A 81 18.34 -0.61 8.84
N THR A 82 17.86 -0.44 10.07
CA THR A 82 17.84 -1.50 11.10
C THR A 82 16.84 -2.63 10.81
N PHE A 83 15.79 -2.36 10.05
CA PHE A 83 14.77 -3.34 9.68
C PHE A 83 14.66 -3.55 8.16
N ASP A 84 15.40 -2.77 7.37
CA ASP A 84 15.30 -2.76 5.92
C ASP A 84 16.47 -1.96 5.33
N THR A 85 17.41 -2.59 4.62
CA THR A 85 18.62 -1.91 4.13
C THR A 85 18.46 -1.25 2.76
N ASP A 86 17.48 -1.70 1.97
CA ASP A 86 17.50 -1.48 0.51
C ASP A 86 16.50 -0.39 0.06
N ASP A 87 15.64 0.10 0.96
CA ASP A 87 14.45 0.88 0.61
C ASP A 87 14.38 2.27 1.25
N ALA A 88 15.51 2.89 1.55
CA ALA A 88 15.51 4.23 2.10
C ALA A 88 14.81 5.24 1.18
N ILE A 89 13.90 6.05 1.74
CA ILE A 89 13.06 7.00 1.01
C ILE A 89 13.58 8.42 1.26
N PHE A 90 13.85 9.13 0.16
CA PHE A 90 14.36 10.51 0.18
C PHE A 90 13.51 11.41 -0.72
N GLY A 91 13.48 12.72 -0.42
CA GLY A 91 12.83 13.74 -1.26
C GLY A 91 11.30 13.75 -1.21
N LEU A 92 10.68 12.98 -0.32
CA LEU A 92 9.22 12.88 -0.14
C LEU A 92 8.74 13.44 1.20
N GLU A 93 9.47 14.39 1.82
CA GLU A 93 9.18 14.87 3.17
C GLU A 93 7.76 15.44 3.32
N ILE A 94 7.28 16.24 2.35
CA ILE A 94 5.92 16.80 2.40
C ILE A 94 4.85 15.68 2.32
N PRO A 95 4.89 14.74 1.34
CA PRO A 95 4.01 13.56 1.35
C PRO A 95 4.09 12.73 2.62
N LEU A 96 5.30 12.44 3.13
CA LEU A 96 5.50 11.64 4.34
C LEU A 96 4.95 12.36 5.59
N MET A 97 5.08 13.68 5.69
CA MET A 97 4.43 14.46 6.75
C MET A 97 2.91 14.35 6.69
N ARG A 98 2.30 14.36 5.50
CA ARG A 98 0.85 14.15 5.35
C ARG A 98 0.44 12.74 5.76
N LEU A 99 1.22 11.74 5.36
CA LEU A 99 1.02 10.34 5.74
C LEU A 99 1.10 10.14 7.26
N VAL A 100 2.12 10.67 7.92
CA VAL A 100 2.26 10.56 9.38
C VAL A 100 1.17 11.35 10.10
N ASN A 101 0.75 12.50 9.58
CA ASN A 101 -0.40 13.25 10.12
C ASN A 101 -1.73 12.49 9.98
N PHE A 102 -1.90 11.69 8.91
CA PHE A 102 -3.04 10.79 8.77
C PHE A 102 -3.03 9.76 9.91
N PHE A 103 -1.91 9.08 10.15
CA PHE A 103 -1.77 8.12 11.26
C PHE A 103 -1.99 8.76 12.63
N LYS A 104 -1.43 9.96 12.85
CA LYS A 104 -1.65 10.72 14.09
C LYS A 104 -3.13 11.00 14.33
N SER A 105 -3.85 11.44 13.29
CA SER A 105 -5.27 11.78 13.37
C SER A 105 -6.14 10.54 13.60
N ALA A 106 -5.81 9.43 12.94
CA ALA A 106 -6.49 8.15 13.11
C ALA A 106 -6.22 7.51 14.48
N ALA A 107 -4.99 7.61 15.00
CA ALA A 107 -4.61 7.15 16.33
C ALA A 107 -5.42 7.85 17.44
N GLN A 108 -5.75 9.13 17.24
CA GLN A 108 -6.55 9.93 18.17
C GLN A 108 -8.07 9.76 17.99
N GLY A 109 -8.52 9.09 16.93
CA GLY A 109 -9.94 8.83 16.66
C GLY A 109 -10.72 10.03 16.12
N TYR A 110 -10.07 10.87 15.30
CA TYR A 110 -10.71 12.04 14.67
C TYR A 110 -11.50 11.72 13.38
N GLY A 111 -11.92 10.46 13.18
CA GLY A 111 -12.66 10.00 12.01
C GLY A 111 -11.80 9.71 10.79
N THR A 112 -10.47 9.85 10.90
CA THR A 112 -9.52 9.52 9.83
C THR A 112 -9.31 8.00 9.74
N GLU A 113 -9.45 7.31 10.86
CA GLU A 113 -9.46 5.84 10.96
C GLU A 113 -10.59 5.20 10.14
N LYS A 114 -11.66 5.94 9.87
CA LYS A 114 -12.82 5.48 9.08
C LYS A 114 -12.65 5.60 7.57
N ARG A 115 -11.40 5.70 7.09
CA ARG A 115 -11.07 5.99 5.69
C ARG A 115 -10.01 5.02 5.20
N VAL A 116 -10.12 4.64 3.94
CA VAL A 116 -9.02 3.97 3.23
C VAL A 116 -7.95 4.99 2.88
N LEU A 117 -6.69 4.67 3.19
CA LEU A 117 -5.54 5.48 2.80
C LEU A 117 -5.09 5.07 1.40
N LEU A 118 -5.26 5.93 0.40
CA LEU A 118 -4.80 5.67 -0.97
C LEU A 118 -3.55 6.49 -1.29
N LEU A 119 -2.45 5.81 -1.59
CA LEU A 119 -1.26 6.41 -2.20
C LEU A 119 -1.42 6.42 -3.71
N HIS A 120 -1.62 7.61 -4.28
CA HIS A 120 -1.81 7.78 -5.72
C HIS A 120 -0.72 8.67 -6.30
N GLY A 121 -0.17 8.26 -7.45
CA GLY A 121 0.89 8.99 -8.15
C GLY A 121 1.51 8.15 -9.28
N PRO A 122 2.42 8.75 -10.07
CA PRO A 122 3.17 8.08 -11.14
C PRO A 122 3.87 6.80 -10.65
N VAL A 123 4.33 5.92 -11.55
CA VAL A 123 5.19 4.80 -11.12
C VAL A 123 6.46 5.39 -10.46
N GLY A 124 7.23 4.58 -9.72
CA GLY A 124 8.51 5.03 -9.16
C GLY A 124 8.43 6.09 -8.05
N SER A 125 7.24 6.62 -7.73
CA SER A 125 7.03 7.62 -6.67
C SER A 125 7.09 7.03 -5.25
N ALA A 126 7.85 5.94 -5.07
CA ALA A 126 8.03 5.18 -3.82
C ALA A 126 6.75 4.69 -3.13
N LYS A 127 5.59 4.63 -3.81
CA LYS A 127 4.31 4.24 -3.20
C LYS A 127 4.36 2.86 -2.56
N SER A 128 4.72 1.84 -3.35
CA SER A 128 4.90 0.46 -2.87
C SER A 128 6.05 0.37 -1.85
N THR A 129 7.12 1.15 -2.03
CA THR A 129 8.24 1.23 -1.08
C THR A 129 7.78 1.74 0.29
N ILE A 130 6.95 2.79 0.35
CA ILE A 130 6.35 3.31 1.59
C ILE A 130 5.56 2.19 2.28
N VAL A 131 4.70 1.48 1.56
CA VAL A 131 3.88 0.40 2.15
C VAL A 131 4.75 -0.75 2.62
N ARG A 132 5.71 -1.20 1.81
CA ARG A 132 6.69 -2.24 2.19
C ARG A 132 7.46 -1.86 3.45
N ARG A 133 7.94 -0.62 3.56
CA ARG A 133 8.61 -0.14 4.79
C ARG A 133 7.67 -0.15 5.99
N LEU A 134 6.40 0.24 5.83
CA LEU A 134 5.41 0.14 6.92
C LEU A 134 5.19 -1.31 7.37
N LYS A 135 5.09 -2.25 6.43
CA LYS A 135 4.94 -3.69 6.72
C LYS A 135 6.18 -4.27 7.42
N ARG A 136 7.37 -4.10 6.85
CA ARG A 136 8.64 -4.54 7.48
C ARG A 136 8.88 -3.85 8.83
N GLY A 137 8.55 -2.56 8.90
CA GLY A 137 8.63 -1.76 10.11
C GLY A 137 7.75 -2.31 11.22
N ILE A 138 6.48 -2.64 10.94
CA ILE A 138 5.56 -3.14 11.98
C ILE A 138 5.92 -4.56 12.39
N GLU A 139 6.40 -5.36 11.43
CA GLU A 139 6.95 -6.69 11.69
C GLU A 139 8.16 -6.63 12.65
N HIS A 140 9.08 -5.69 12.41
CA HIS A 140 10.22 -5.46 13.29
C HIS A 140 9.78 -4.89 14.65
N TYR A 141 8.90 -3.88 14.63
CA TYR A 141 8.44 -3.19 15.82
C TYR A 141 7.75 -4.14 16.80
N THR A 142 6.94 -5.08 16.31
CA THR A 142 6.30 -6.09 17.18
C THR A 142 7.30 -7.02 17.86
N ARG A 143 8.57 -7.11 17.43
CA ARG A 143 9.65 -7.85 18.11
C ARG A 143 10.37 -7.03 19.18
N THR A 144 10.03 -5.75 19.33
CA THR A 144 10.58 -4.88 20.40
C THR A 144 9.66 -4.88 21.62
N GLU A 145 10.18 -4.48 22.79
CA GLU A 145 9.36 -4.25 23.98
C GLU A 145 8.32 -3.14 23.75
N ASN A 146 8.72 -2.05 23.07
CA ASN A 146 7.85 -0.92 22.77
C ASN A 146 6.70 -1.31 21.85
N GLY A 147 6.89 -2.27 20.94
CA GLY A 147 5.84 -2.78 20.06
C GLY A 147 5.10 -3.99 20.62
N ALA A 148 5.14 -4.22 21.94
CA ALA A 148 4.52 -5.39 22.52
C ALA A 148 3.01 -5.48 22.29
N LEU A 149 2.58 -6.69 21.93
CA LEU A 149 1.25 -7.07 21.49
C LEU A 149 1.01 -8.54 21.86
N TYR A 150 -0.21 -8.86 22.27
CA TYR A 150 -0.59 -10.18 22.77
C TYR A 150 -1.92 -10.62 22.19
N THR A 151 -2.09 -11.93 22.02
CA THR A 151 -3.32 -12.61 21.63
C THR A 151 -3.54 -13.78 22.57
N PHE A 152 -4.62 -14.55 22.39
CA PHE A 152 -4.92 -15.70 23.22
C PHE A 152 -5.28 -16.95 22.41
N ASP A 153 -5.11 -18.09 23.07
CA ASP A 153 -5.52 -19.40 22.59
C ASP A 153 -6.43 -20.06 23.65
N TRP A 154 -7.33 -20.92 23.20
CA TRP A 154 -8.27 -21.68 24.01
C TRP A 154 -7.79 -23.10 24.26
N TYR A 155 -8.16 -23.67 25.40
CA TYR A 155 -8.12 -25.10 25.62
C TYR A 155 -9.51 -25.62 25.99
N MET A 156 -10.11 -26.45 25.15
CA MET A 156 -11.51 -26.89 25.32
C MET A 156 -11.67 -28.18 26.14
N GLY A 157 -10.55 -28.78 26.57
CA GLY A 157 -10.48 -29.99 27.40
C GLY A 157 -10.78 -29.75 28.88
N ASP A 158 -10.18 -30.56 29.76
CA ASP A 158 -10.39 -30.46 31.21
C ASP A 158 -9.45 -29.43 31.84
N ILE A 159 -10.00 -28.46 32.56
CA ILE A 159 -9.24 -27.41 33.24
C ILE A 159 -8.16 -27.97 34.20
N ALA A 160 -8.36 -29.17 34.76
CA ALA A 160 -7.37 -29.84 35.60
C ALA A 160 -6.06 -30.17 34.86
N ASP A 161 -6.09 -30.24 33.52
CA ASP A 161 -4.89 -30.39 32.69
C ASP A 161 -4.14 -29.07 32.54
N VAL A 162 -4.85 -27.93 32.49
CA VAL A 162 -4.23 -26.60 32.49
C VAL A 162 -3.56 -26.33 33.83
N GLU A 163 -4.28 -26.55 34.94
CA GLU A 163 -3.78 -26.30 36.30
C GLU A 163 -2.57 -27.19 36.64
N ALA A 164 -2.52 -28.40 36.08
CA ALA A 164 -1.41 -29.32 36.23
C ALA A 164 -0.29 -29.13 35.17
N SER A 165 -0.40 -28.14 34.28
CA SER A 165 0.55 -27.89 33.18
C SER A 165 0.78 -29.12 32.27
N ARG A 166 -0.29 -29.87 32.00
CA ARG A 166 -0.29 -31.11 31.18
C ARG A 166 -0.80 -30.92 29.74
N VAL A 167 -1.28 -29.73 29.40
CA VAL A 167 -1.78 -29.42 28.04
C VAL A 167 -0.61 -29.33 27.06
N LYS A 168 -0.69 -30.09 25.96
CA LYS A 168 0.34 -30.05 24.91
C LYS A 168 0.09 -28.86 23.99
N GLU A 169 1.16 -28.39 23.34
CA GLU A 169 1.08 -27.25 22.41
C GLU A 169 0.03 -27.42 21.32
N VAL A 170 -0.12 -28.65 20.80
CA VAL A 170 -1.07 -29.01 19.73
C VAL A 170 -2.54 -29.01 20.17
N ASP A 171 -2.80 -29.02 21.49
CA ASP A 171 -4.15 -29.05 22.05
C ASP A 171 -4.71 -27.63 22.27
N TRP A 172 -3.87 -26.61 22.14
CA TRP A 172 -4.30 -25.22 22.21
C TRP A 172 -4.88 -24.77 20.87
N GLU A 173 -6.09 -24.23 20.91
CA GLU A 173 -6.82 -23.70 19.76
C GLU A 173 -6.62 -22.18 19.67
N PRO A 174 -5.81 -21.66 18.72
CA PRO A 174 -5.58 -20.22 18.62
C PRO A 174 -6.84 -19.47 18.23
N ASP A 175 -7.00 -18.23 18.72
CA ASP A 175 -7.98 -17.32 18.12
C ASP A 175 -7.60 -17.06 16.66
N PRO A 176 -8.50 -17.33 15.69
CA PRO A 176 -8.14 -17.34 14.28
C PRO A 176 -7.97 -15.94 13.69
N MET A 177 -8.29 -14.88 14.44
CA MET A 177 -8.11 -13.49 14.03
C MET A 177 -7.16 -12.73 14.96
N HIS A 178 -6.42 -13.45 15.82
CA HIS A 178 -5.49 -12.89 16.79
C HIS A 178 -6.05 -11.74 17.66
N ALA A 179 -7.31 -11.92 18.07
CA ALA A 179 -8.09 -10.99 18.84
C ALA A 179 -7.37 -10.46 20.09
N GLU A 180 -7.77 -9.27 20.50
CA GLU A 180 -7.23 -8.63 21.69
C GLU A 180 -7.77 -9.35 22.96
N PRO A 181 -6.93 -9.75 23.93
CA PRO A 181 -7.40 -10.55 25.07
C PRO A 181 -8.38 -9.85 26.01
N LEU A 182 -8.32 -8.53 26.22
CA LEU A 182 -9.34 -7.81 27.01
C LEU A 182 -10.75 -7.93 26.42
N GLN A 183 -10.92 -8.34 25.15
CA GLN A 183 -12.24 -8.67 24.60
C GLN A 183 -12.92 -9.85 25.33
N LEU A 184 -12.16 -10.70 26.04
CA LEU A 184 -12.67 -11.77 26.90
C LEU A 184 -13.46 -11.24 28.12
N ILE A 185 -13.31 -9.96 28.45
CA ILE A 185 -14.06 -9.33 29.54
C ILE A 185 -15.53 -9.14 29.10
N PRO A 186 -16.50 -9.64 29.90
CA PRO A 186 -17.93 -9.53 29.59
C PRO A 186 -18.36 -8.09 29.34
N LYS A 187 -19.21 -7.88 28.32
CA LYS A 187 -19.59 -6.54 27.82
C LYS A 187 -20.13 -5.62 28.90
N ASP A 188 -20.96 -6.16 29.78
CA ASP A 188 -21.57 -5.50 30.93
C ASP A 188 -20.54 -5.10 32.01
N ALA A 189 -19.48 -5.88 32.18
CA ALA A 189 -18.39 -5.60 33.11
C ALA A 189 -17.37 -4.57 32.57
N ARG A 190 -17.23 -4.42 31.23
CA ARG A 190 -16.21 -3.57 30.60
C ARG A 190 -16.22 -2.13 31.11
N LYS A 191 -17.39 -1.53 31.36
CA LYS A 191 -17.49 -0.13 31.84
C LYS A 191 -16.80 0.06 33.20
N ASN A 192 -17.11 -0.80 34.17
CA ASN A 192 -16.55 -0.72 35.52
C ASN A 192 -15.06 -1.11 35.51
N PHE A 193 -14.72 -2.14 34.73
CA PHE A 193 -13.33 -2.56 34.54
C PHE A 193 -12.46 -1.43 33.98
N LEU A 194 -12.87 -0.79 32.89
CA LEU A 194 -12.13 0.30 32.27
C LEU A 194 -12.02 1.53 33.17
N ALA A 195 -13.07 1.85 33.94
CA ALA A 195 -13.02 2.92 34.93
C ALA A 195 -11.91 2.68 35.97
N LYS A 196 -11.77 1.43 36.43
CA LYS A 196 -10.72 1.07 37.39
C LYS A 196 -9.32 1.00 36.74
N MET A 197 -9.21 0.42 35.56
CA MET A 197 -7.94 0.29 34.84
C MET A 197 -7.34 1.65 34.45
N ASN A 198 -8.19 2.64 34.15
CA ASN A 198 -7.78 3.97 33.73
C ASN A 198 -7.71 5.00 34.87
N GLU A 199 -8.00 4.58 36.12
CA GLU A 199 -7.91 5.45 37.28
C GLU A 199 -6.47 5.99 37.43
N GLY A 200 -6.35 7.32 37.51
CA GLY A 200 -5.04 8.00 37.62
C GLY A 200 -4.22 8.08 36.32
N ARG A 201 -4.70 7.53 35.19
CA ARG A 201 -3.99 7.60 33.90
C ARG A 201 -4.34 8.86 33.11
N PRO A 202 -3.37 9.45 32.38
CA PRO A 202 -3.67 10.49 31.40
C PRO A 202 -4.51 9.89 30.26
N TYR A 203 -5.34 10.73 29.64
CA TYR A 203 -6.28 10.31 28.59
C TYR A 203 -5.62 9.58 27.40
N GLU A 204 -4.39 10.00 27.05
CA GLU A 204 -3.56 9.40 25.99
C GLU A 204 -3.19 7.93 26.29
N GLU A 205 -3.15 7.55 27.57
CA GLU A 205 -2.76 6.20 28.04
C GLU A 205 -3.97 5.35 28.48
N HIS A 206 -5.19 5.85 28.25
CA HIS A 206 -6.40 5.10 28.60
C HIS A 206 -6.50 3.81 27.79
N VAL A 207 -6.60 2.69 28.50
CA VAL A 207 -6.96 1.39 27.97
C VAL A 207 -8.38 1.47 27.41
N ARG A 208 -8.58 0.90 26.22
CA ARG A 208 -9.87 0.83 25.55
C ARG A 208 -10.08 -0.58 25.02
N ILE A 209 -11.27 -1.14 25.24
CA ILE A 209 -11.66 -2.42 24.65
C ILE A 209 -12.53 -2.11 23.44
N ARG A 210 -12.04 -2.44 22.25
CA ARG A 210 -12.73 -2.22 20.98
C ARG A 210 -13.19 -3.55 20.41
N GLY A 211 -14.35 -3.54 19.74
CA GLY A 211 -14.91 -4.73 19.09
C GLY A 211 -15.30 -5.86 20.04
N ASP A 212 -15.62 -7.01 19.44
CA ASP A 212 -16.02 -8.24 20.09
C ASP A 212 -15.16 -9.43 19.70
N LEU A 213 -15.27 -10.52 20.46
CA LEU A 213 -14.65 -11.80 20.15
C LEU A 213 -15.05 -12.27 18.74
N SER A 214 -14.07 -12.87 18.04
CA SER A 214 -14.24 -13.56 16.76
C SER A 214 -15.35 -14.63 16.87
N PRO A 215 -15.97 -15.06 15.76
CA PRO A 215 -17.06 -16.04 15.82
C PRO A 215 -16.67 -17.36 16.51
N VAL A 216 -15.43 -17.84 16.31
CA VAL A 216 -14.91 -19.06 16.97
C VAL A 216 -14.71 -18.82 18.45
N SER A 217 -14.03 -17.73 18.84
CA SER A 217 -13.81 -17.41 20.25
C SER A 217 -15.12 -17.14 21.00
N ARG A 218 -16.12 -16.54 20.34
CA ARG A 218 -17.47 -16.35 20.89
C ARG A 218 -18.20 -17.67 21.09
N TYR A 219 -18.00 -18.64 20.19
CA TYR A 219 -18.51 -19.99 20.36
C TYR A 219 -17.86 -20.66 21.59
N ASN A 220 -16.53 -20.69 21.65
CA ASN A 220 -15.77 -21.30 22.74
C ASN A 220 -16.14 -20.69 24.10
N PHE A 221 -16.16 -19.34 24.18
CA PHE A 221 -16.57 -18.61 25.38
C PHE A 221 -17.98 -19.02 25.84
N ARG A 222 -18.95 -19.09 24.92
CA ARG A 222 -20.34 -19.47 25.26
C ARG A 222 -20.45 -20.91 25.76
N GLU A 223 -19.78 -21.86 25.12
CA GLU A 223 -19.84 -23.26 25.55
C GLU A 223 -19.19 -23.45 26.92
N LEU A 224 -18.08 -22.77 27.20
CA LEU A 224 -17.47 -22.79 28.53
C LEU A 224 -18.33 -22.09 29.58
N MET A 225 -18.95 -20.96 29.26
CA MET A 225 -19.92 -20.32 30.17
C MET A 225 -21.08 -21.24 30.51
N ARG A 226 -21.57 -22.05 29.56
CA ARG A 226 -22.60 -23.07 29.83
C ARG A 226 -22.06 -24.21 30.70
N ARG A 227 -20.84 -24.66 30.43
CA ARG A 227 -20.18 -25.74 31.19
C ARG A 227 -20.01 -25.40 32.67
N TYR A 228 -19.75 -24.13 32.97
CA TYR A 228 -19.50 -23.64 34.32
C TYR A 228 -20.63 -22.79 34.89
N ASP A 229 -21.87 -22.97 34.42
CA ASP A 229 -23.07 -22.29 34.92
C ASP A 229 -22.94 -20.76 35.04
N GLY A 230 -22.17 -20.16 34.12
CA GLY A 230 -21.91 -18.73 34.04
C GLY A 230 -20.71 -18.22 34.84
N ASP A 231 -19.90 -19.09 35.45
CA ASP A 231 -18.68 -18.69 36.15
C ASP A 231 -17.55 -18.31 35.16
N TRP A 232 -17.46 -17.01 34.86
CA TRP A 232 -16.44 -16.44 33.99
C TRP A 232 -15.01 -16.70 34.49
N MET A 233 -14.79 -16.82 35.80
CA MET A 233 -13.46 -17.09 36.35
C MET A 233 -12.95 -18.47 35.95
N GLN A 234 -13.83 -19.47 35.82
CA GLN A 234 -13.45 -20.77 35.26
C GLN A 234 -13.19 -20.67 33.77
N VAL A 235 -13.98 -19.89 33.03
CA VAL A 235 -13.81 -19.72 31.58
C VAL A 235 -12.44 -19.14 31.23
N VAL A 236 -11.97 -18.10 31.92
CA VAL A 236 -10.67 -17.49 31.61
C VAL A 236 -9.47 -18.37 31.95
N LYS A 237 -9.62 -19.38 32.82
CA LYS A 237 -8.58 -20.38 33.06
C LYS A 237 -8.37 -21.33 31.88
N HIS A 238 -9.35 -21.47 30.99
CA HIS A 238 -9.18 -22.17 29.71
C HIS A 238 -8.42 -21.36 28.67
N VAL A 239 -7.97 -20.15 29.01
CA VAL A 239 -7.27 -19.26 28.11
C VAL A 239 -5.82 -19.15 28.52
N ARG A 240 -4.92 -19.31 27.55
CA ARG A 240 -3.55 -18.80 27.65
C ARG A 240 -3.42 -17.56 26.78
N VAL A 241 -2.74 -16.55 27.29
CA VAL A 241 -2.32 -15.38 26.52
C VAL A 241 -0.90 -15.63 26.04
N ARG A 242 -0.60 -15.22 24.81
CA ARG A 242 0.73 -15.33 24.23
C ARG A 242 1.15 -14.05 23.53
N ARG A 243 2.46 -13.86 23.43
CA ARG A 243 3.04 -12.79 22.62
C ARG A 243 2.64 -12.98 21.15
N LEU A 244 2.23 -11.90 20.51
CA LEU A 244 1.93 -11.85 19.07
C LEU A 244 3.03 -11.07 18.35
N ILE A 245 3.65 -11.73 17.37
CA ILE A 245 4.64 -11.16 16.48
C ILE A 245 4.05 -11.17 15.08
N PHE A 246 4.10 -10.03 14.39
CA PHE A 246 3.64 -9.97 13.01
C PHE A 246 4.64 -10.63 12.08
N SER A 247 4.16 -11.13 10.96
CA SER A 247 4.95 -11.78 9.92
C SER A 247 4.17 -11.70 8.61
N GLU A 248 4.70 -11.01 7.62
CA GLU A 248 4.09 -11.02 6.29
C GLU A 248 4.18 -12.42 5.66
N GLN A 249 5.32 -13.09 5.84
CA GLN A 249 5.57 -14.43 5.30
C GLN A 249 4.63 -15.49 5.88
N ASP A 250 4.38 -15.42 7.19
CA ASP A 250 3.48 -16.35 7.87
C ASP A 250 2.02 -15.87 7.88
N ARG A 251 1.71 -14.75 7.22
CA ARG A 251 0.37 -14.13 7.15
C ARG A 251 -0.21 -13.88 8.55
N ILE A 252 0.53 -13.14 9.38
CA ILE A 252 0.14 -12.75 10.74
C ILE A 252 0.17 -11.23 10.88
N GLY A 253 -1.01 -10.60 10.99
CA GLY A 253 -1.17 -9.15 11.18
C GLY A 253 -0.80 -8.31 9.94
N ILE A 254 -0.40 -8.94 8.84
CA ILE A 254 -0.04 -8.26 7.59
C ILE A 254 -0.70 -9.00 6.44
N GLY A 255 -1.67 -8.36 5.79
CA GLY A 255 -2.36 -8.86 4.61
C GLY A 255 -1.93 -8.10 3.35
N THR A 256 -1.96 -8.78 2.21
CA THR A 256 -1.66 -8.17 0.91
C THR A 256 -2.64 -8.70 -0.14
N PHE A 257 -3.42 -7.79 -0.71
CA PHE A 257 -4.38 -8.07 -1.75
C PHE A 257 -3.93 -7.47 -3.08
N GLN A 258 -3.96 -8.29 -4.13
CA GLN A 258 -3.65 -7.88 -5.49
C GLN A 258 -4.82 -8.21 -6.42
N PRO A 259 -5.28 -7.27 -7.27
CA PRO A 259 -6.32 -7.54 -8.25
C PRO A 259 -5.84 -8.59 -9.25
N LYS A 260 -6.72 -9.54 -9.55
CA LYS A 260 -6.59 -10.53 -10.62
C LYS A 260 -7.71 -10.30 -11.63
N ASP A 261 -7.76 -11.14 -12.66
CA ASP A 261 -8.90 -11.15 -13.59
C ASP A 261 -10.22 -11.35 -12.82
N GLU A 262 -11.21 -10.50 -13.08
CA GLU A 262 -12.53 -10.48 -12.44
C GLU A 262 -13.20 -11.86 -12.40
N LYS A 263 -13.00 -12.67 -13.46
CA LYS A 263 -13.58 -14.03 -13.54
C LYS A 263 -12.93 -15.03 -12.59
N ASN A 264 -11.75 -14.71 -12.09
CA ASN A 264 -10.90 -15.59 -11.29
C ASN A 264 -10.64 -15.05 -9.88
N GLN A 265 -11.40 -14.05 -9.43
CA GLN A 265 -11.26 -13.47 -8.10
C GLN A 265 -12.60 -13.38 -7.38
N ASP A 266 -12.62 -13.73 -6.10
CA ASP A 266 -13.84 -13.79 -5.29
C ASP A 266 -13.63 -13.08 -3.94
N SER A 267 -14.68 -12.45 -3.42
CA SER A 267 -14.73 -11.75 -2.11
C SER A 267 -14.26 -12.60 -0.91
N THR A 268 -14.27 -13.92 -1.03
CA THR A 268 -13.73 -14.86 -0.03
C THR A 268 -12.23 -14.71 0.17
N GLU A 269 -11.47 -14.26 -0.85
CA GLU A 269 -10.05 -13.90 -0.67
C GLU A 269 -9.87 -12.78 0.37
N LEU A 270 -10.87 -11.92 0.58
CA LEU A 270 -10.84 -10.87 1.61
C LEU A 270 -11.44 -11.31 2.95
N THR A 271 -12.51 -12.10 2.93
CA THR A 271 -13.38 -12.32 4.10
C THR A 271 -13.39 -13.75 4.67
N GLY A 272 -12.64 -14.66 4.03
CA GLY A 272 -12.56 -16.08 4.36
C GLY A 272 -13.64 -16.92 3.69
N ASP A 273 -13.56 -18.24 3.84
CA ASP A 273 -14.47 -19.19 3.19
C ASP A 273 -14.94 -20.33 4.11
N ILE A 274 -15.91 -21.11 3.62
CA ILE A 274 -16.45 -22.26 4.35
C ILE A 274 -15.57 -23.48 4.11
N ASN A 275 -15.14 -24.11 5.19
CA ASN A 275 -14.38 -25.36 5.14
C ASN A 275 -15.32 -26.57 5.07
N TYR A 276 -15.63 -27.03 3.86
CA TYR A 276 -16.53 -28.16 3.61
C TYR A 276 -16.13 -29.45 4.33
N ARG A 277 -14.84 -29.68 4.57
CA ARG A 277 -14.37 -30.87 5.32
C ARG A 277 -14.77 -30.79 6.79
N LYS A 278 -14.66 -29.60 7.38
CA LYS A 278 -15.05 -29.37 8.78
C LYS A 278 -16.57 -29.38 8.98
N ILE A 279 -17.37 -29.14 7.94
CA ILE A 279 -18.84 -29.34 8.02
C ILE A 279 -19.18 -30.78 8.38
N ALA A 280 -18.47 -31.77 7.83
CA ALA A 280 -18.72 -33.17 8.17
C ALA A 280 -18.40 -33.50 9.65
N ILE A 281 -17.53 -32.71 10.28
CA ILE A 281 -17.14 -32.85 11.68
C ILE A 281 -18.12 -32.13 12.61
N TYR A 282 -18.48 -30.88 12.29
CA TYR A 282 -19.27 -30.02 13.17
C TYR A 282 -20.76 -29.96 12.80
N GLY A 283 -21.16 -30.55 11.66
CA GLY A 283 -22.54 -30.77 11.26
C GLY A 283 -23.26 -29.61 10.57
N SER A 284 -22.65 -28.41 10.45
CA SER A 284 -23.30 -27.25 9.83
C SER A 284 -22.31 -26.28 9.18
N ASP A 285 -22.72 -25.66 8.07
CA ASP A 285 -22.04 -24.53 7.42
C ASP A 285 -22.14 -23.22 8.22
N SER A 286 -22.97 -23.21 9.26
CA SER A 286 -23.18 -22.08 10.17
C SER A 286 -22.43 -22.22 11.50
N ASP A 287 -21.72 -23.34 11.71
CA ASP A 287 -20.81 -23.49 12.85
C ASP A 287 -19.51 -22.72 12.56
N PRO A 288 -19.11 -21.74 13.40
CA PRO A 288 -17.93 -20.91 13.13
C PRO A 288 -16.63 -21.72 13.06
N ARG A 289 -16.55 -22.89 13.68
CA ARG A 289 -15.36 -23.76 13.60
C ARG A 289 -15.22 -24.40 12.23
N ALA A 290 -16.30 -24.43 11.43
CA ALA A 290 -16.29 -24.89 10.05
C ALA A 290 -15.97 -23.77 9.03
N PHE A 291 -15.57 -22.58 9.47
CA PHE A 291 -15.17 -21.47 8.61
C PHE A 291 -13.64 -21.26 8.69
N ASN A 292 -13.01 -20.95 7.56
CA ASN A 292 -11.62 -20.53 7.51
C ASN A 292 -11.60 -18.99 7.58
N PHE A 293 -10.99 -18.45 8.64
CA PHE A 293 -10.77 -17.01 8.80
C PHE A 293 -9.40 -16.64 8.23
N ASP A 294 -9.20 -16.90 6.94
CA ASP A 294 -7.92 -16.76 6.23
C ASP A 294 -8.00 -15.78 5.05
N GLY A 295 -9.08 -15.00 4.98
CA GLY A 295 -9.17 -13.84 4.11
C GLY A 295 -8.21 -12.74 4.55
N GLU A 296 -7.81 -11.87 3.62
CA GLU A 296 -6.80 -10.84 3.90
C GLU A 296 -7.20 -9.89 5.05
N PHE A 297 -8.49 -9.59 5.24
CA PHE A 297 -8.96 -8.80 6.39
C PHE A 297 -8.90 -9.58 7.71
N ASN A 298 -9.04 -10.91 7.67
CA ASN A 298 -8.89 -11.74 8.87
C ASN A 298 -7.43 -11.80 9.31
N ILE A 299 -6.53 -11.97 8.34
CA ILE A 299 -5.09 -12.07 8.53
C ILE A 299 -4.49 -10.76 9.00
N ALA A 300 -4.88 -9.65 8.38
CA ALA A 300 -4.38 -8.32 8.70
C ALA A 300 -4.95 -7.77 10.01
N ASN A 301 -5.85 -8.49 10.69
CA ASN A 301 -6.48 -8.01 11.91
C ASN A 301 -5.42 -7.61 12.95
N ARG A 302 -5.68 -6.47 13.58
CA ARG A 302 -4.79 -5.72 14.46
C ARG A 302 -3.56 -5.14 13.77
N GLY A 303 -3.38 -5.22 12.45
CA GLY A 303 -2.19 -4.76 11.76
C GLY A 303 -2.49 -3.97 10.49
N ILE A 304 -1.92 -4.37 9.35
CA ILE A 304 -1.96 -3.60 8.09
C ILE A 304 -2.39 -4.51 6.94
N ILE A 305 -3.33 -4.04 6.12
CA ILE A 305 -3.66 -4.64 4.83
C ILE A 305 -3.25 -3.71 3.69
N GLU A 306 -2.49 -4.24 2.75
CA GLU A 306 -2.10 -3.56 1.50
C GLU A 306 -3.04 -3.95 0.35
N PHE A 307 -3.57 -2.97 -0.37
CA PHE A 307 -4.22 -3.15 -1.67
C PHE A 307 -3.31 -2.64 -2.79
N ILE A 308 -2.71 -3.57 -3.53
CA ILE A 308 -1.89 -3.27 -4.71
C ILE A 308 -2.81 -2.89 -5.86
N GLU A 309 -2.53 -1.80 -6.57
CA GLU A 309 -3.36 -1.35 -7.70
C GLU A 309 -4.87 -1.25 -7.37
N MET A 310 -5.18 -0.74 -6.17
CA MET A 310 -6.54 -0.67 -5.59
C MET A 310 -7.61 -0.10 -6.54
N LEU A 311 -7.27 0.85 -7.42
CA LEU A 311 -8.22 1.43 -8.37
C LEU A 311 -8.62 0.49 -9.52
N LYS A 312 -7.92 -0.64 -9.68
CA LYS A 312 -8.25 -1.70 -10.66
C LYS A 312 -9.14 -2.80 -10.06
N LEU A 313 -9.55 -2.66 -8.80
CA LEU A 313 -10.47 -3.61 -8.15
C LEU A 313 -11.85 -3.54 -8.80
N ASP A 314 -12.48 -4.70 -8.94
CA ASP A 314 -13.91 -4.77 -9.27
C ASP A 314 -14.73 -4.08 -8.15
N VAL A 315 -15.80 -3.40 -8.58
CA VAL A 315 -16.84 -2.78 -7.76
C VAL A 315 -17.35 -3.72 -6.67
N ALA A 316 -17.42 -5.02 -6.91
CA ALA A 316 -17.84 -6.01 -5.91
C ALA A 316 -17.01 -5.93 -4.60
N PHE A 317 -15.69 -5.73 -4.71
CA PHE A 317 -14.78 -5.63 -3.56
C PHE A 317 -14.90 -4.29 -2.81
N LEU A 318 -15.44 -3.25 -3.47
CA LEU A 318 -15.63 -1.93 -2.86
C LEU A 318 -16.66 -1.97 -1.72
N TYR A 319 -17.64 -2.87 -1.76
CA TYR A 319 -18.62 -3.03 -0.69
C TYR A 319 -18.00 -3.56 0.60
N ASP A 320 -17.11 -4.56 0.49
CA ASP A 320 -16.38 -5.10 1.63
C ASP A 320 -15.42 -4.06 2.21
N LEU A 321 -14.71 -3.32 1.36
CA LEU A 321 -13.85 -2.20 1.74
C LEU A 321 -14.61 -1.08 2.46
N LEU A 322 -15.85 -0.80 2.05
CA LEU A 322 -16.68 0.23 2.69
C LEU A 322 -17.06 -0.18 4.12
N GLY A 323 -17.51 -1.42 4.31
CA GLY A 323 -17.81 -1.96 5.65
C GLY A 323 -16.56 -2.01 6.52
N ALA A 324 -15.44 -2.50 5.97
CA ALA A 324 -14.17 -2.61 6.67
C ALA A 324 -13.64 -1.24 7.12
N SER A 325 -13.67 -0.23 6.24
CA SER A 325 -13.17 1.11 6.58
C SER A 325 -14.12 1.91 7.47
N GLN A 326 -15.43 1.94 7.20
CA GLN A 326 -16.35 2.84 7.93
C GLN A 326 -16.82 2.27 9.27
N GLU A 327 -17.13 0.97 9.28
CA GLU A 327 -17.69 0.28 10.44
C GLU A 327 -16.64 -0.48 11.24
N HIS A 328 -15.42 -0.65 10.70
CA HIS A 328 -14.41 -1.54 11.24
C HIS A 328 -14.94 -2.97 11.40
N LYS A 329 -15.70 -3.42 10.39
CA LYS A 329 -16.35 -4.73 10.38
C LYS A 329 -16.33 -5.36 9.00
N ILE A 330 -16.20 -6.68 8.98
CA ILE A 330 -16.34 -7.49 7.77
C ILE A 330 -17.53 -8.44 7.89
N LYS A 331 -18.16 -8.76 6.76
CA LYS A 331 -19.30 -9.67 6.69
C LYS A 331 -18.87 -10.99 6.05
N SER A 332 -18.32 -11.88 6.85
CA SER A 332 -18.06 -13.25 6.41
C SER A 332 -19.37 -13.96 6.05
N LYS A 333 -19.32 -14.77 5.00
CA LYS A 333 -20.48 -15.52 4.47
C LYS A 333 -21.13 -16.35 5.59
N LYS A 334 -22.47 -16.27 5.73
CA LYS A 334 -23.28 -16.95 6.77
C LYS A 334 -23.09 -16.48 8.22
N PHE A 335 -22.09 -15.68 8.55
CA PHE A 335 -21.85 -15.19 9.91
C PHE A 335 -22.35 -13.77 10.13
N ALA A 336 -22.51 -13.37 11.40
CA ALA A 336 -22.70 -11.97 11.74
C ALA A 336 -21.47 -11.14 11.34
N GLN A 337 -21.63 -9.82 11.25
CA GLN A 337 -20.48 -8.94 11.09
C GLN A 337 -19.47 -9.18 12.21
N THR A 338 -18.19 -9.20 11.85
CA THR A 338 -17.07 -9.42 12.75
C THR A 338 -16.22 -8.17 12.79
N ASP A 339 -15.86 -7.72 14.00
CA ASP A 339 -15.00 -6.54 14.18
C ASP A 339 -13.57 -6.83 13.71
N ILE A 340 -12.97 -5.83 13.09
CA ILE A 340 -11.57 -5.80 12.67
C ILE A 340 -10.90 -4.51 13.16
N ASP A 341 -9.60 -4.56 13.40
CA ASP A 341 -8.78 -3.40 13.76
C ASP A 341 -7.58 -3.33 12.84
N GLU A 342 -7.60 -2.55 11.78
CA GLU A 342 -6.52 -2.59 10.80
C GLU A 342 -6.34 -1.25 10.08
N VAL A 343 -5.12 -1.03 9.59
CA VAL A 343 -4.83 0.03 8.63
C VAL A 343 -5.07 -0.51 7.23
N ILE A 344 -6.08 0.04 6.56
CA ILE A 344 -6.33 -0.24 5.13
C ILE A 344 -5.57 0.78 4.30
N ILE A 345 -4.53 0.32 3.60
CA ILE A 345 -3.70 1.15 2.74
C ILE A 345 -3.67 0.58 1.32
N GLY A 346 -4.03 1.39 0.33
CA GLY A 346 -3.94 1.03 -1.08
C GLY A 346 -2.93 1.90 -1.82
N HIS A 347 -2.44 1.42 -2.95
CA HIS A 347 -1.74 2.26 -3.91
C HIS A 347 -2.18 1.96 -5.34
N SER A 348 -2.01 2.93 -6.24
CA SER A 348 -2.29 2.73 -7.67
C SER A 348 -1.50 3.71 -8.53
N VAL A 349 -1.00 3.23 -9.67
CA VAL A 349 -0.33 4.04 -10.70
C VAL A 349 -1.31 4.94 -11.45
N ALA A 350 -0.87 6.14 -11.81
CA ALA A 350 -1.56 7.02 -12.75
C ALA A 350 -1.08 6.77 -14.20
N GLY A 351 -1.84 6.02 -15.01
CA GLY A 351 -1.53 5.70 -16.41
C GLY A 351 -1.86 6.80 -17.44
N SER A 352 -1.68 8.08 -17.09
CA SER A 352 -2.21 9.22 -17.85
C SER A 352 -1.15 10.07 -18.56
N THR A 353 0.08 9.56 -18.77
CA THR A 353 1.18 10.34 -19.37
C THR A 353 0.83 10.81 -20.79
N PRO A 354 0.72 12.13 -21.04
CA PRO A 354 0.37 12.67 -22.36
C PRO A 354 1.43 12.32 -23.41
N ILE A 355 1.09 12.24 -24.70
CA ILE A 355 2.04 12.08 -25.80
C ILE A 355 1.55 12.90 -27.01
N PRO A 356 2.41 13.74 -27.62
CA PRO A 356 2.10 14.36 -28.91
C PRO A 356 2.31 13.35 -30.03
N PHE A 357 1.38 13.32 -30.98
CA PHE A 357 1.49 12.54 -32.21
C PHE A 357 0.99 13.36 -33.40
N ARG A 358 1.41 13.01 -34.61
CA ARG A 358 0.90 13.60 -35.85
C ARG A 358 0.19 12.50 -36.64
N LEU A 359 -1.04 12.77 -37.05
CA LEU A 359 -1.83 11.86 -37.88
C LEU A 359 -2.14 12.55 -39.19
N ASN A 360 -1.64 12.01 -40.30
CA ASN A 360 -1.86 12.57 -41.64
C ASN A 360 -1.51 14.07 -41.72
N GLY A 361 -0.39 14.47 -41.12
CA GLY A 361 0.09 15.86 -41.11
C GLY A 361 -0.53 16.77 -40.05
N GLN A 362 -1.52 16.29 -39.26
CA GLN A 362 -2.12 17.08 -38.17
C GLN A 362 -1.59 16.67 -36.80
N VAL A 363 -1.07 17.63 -36.04
CA VAL A 363 -0.58 17.41 -34.67
C VAL A 363 -1.76 17.26 -33.72
N GLN A 364 -1.73 16.21 -32.91
CA GLN A 364 -2.73 15.83 -31.91
C GLN A 364 -2.04 15.35 -30.63
N TRP A 365 -2.81 15.17 -29.57
CA TRP A 365 -2.33 14.73 -28.25
C TRP A 365 -3.21 13.59 -27.74
N THR A 366 -2.62 12.65 -27.01
CA THR A 366 -3.34 11.55 -26.34
C THR A 366 -2.52 11.03 -25.15
N ASN A 367 -2.81 9.85 -24.59
CA ASN A 367 -1.93 9.13 -23.67
C ASN A 367 -1.43 7.82 -24.32
N LEU A 368 -0.37 7.21 -23.78
CA LEU A 368 0.22 5.98 -24.36
C LEU A 368 -0.80 4.83 -24.50
N GLU A 369 -1.69 4.67 -23.53
CA GLU A 369 -2.71 3.61 -23.52
C GLU A 369 -3.71 3.79 -24.68
N HIS A 370 -4.23 5.00 -24.85
CA HIS A 370 -5.14 5.35 -25.94
C HIS A 370 -4.45 5.33 -27.30
N LEU A 371 -3.18 5.73 -27.37
CA LEU A 371 -2.39 5.64 -28.60
C LEU A 371 -2.25 4.17 -29.05
N TYR A 372 -2.00 3.25 -28.11
CA TYR A 372 -1.98 1.82 -28.40
C TYR A 372 -3.35 1.31 -28.86
N THR A 373 -4.39 1.52 -28.06
CA THR A 373 -5.74 1.04 -28.37
C THR A 373 -6.21 1.54 -29.74
N ARG A 374 -5.84 2.76 -30.12
CA ARG A 374 -6.26 3.37 -31.38
C ARG A 374 -5.48 2.90 -32.61
N PHE A 375 -4.18 2.62 -32.48
CA PHE A 375 -3.29 2.43 -33.63
C PHE A 375 -2.57 1.07 -33.69
N VAL A 376 -2.80 0.16 -32.73
CA VAL A 376 -2.15 -1.16 -32.70
C VAL A 376 -2.40 -1.98 -33.98
N GLU A 377 -3.62 -1.95 -34.53
CA GLU A 377 -3.97 -2.71 -35.73
C GLU A 377 -3.45 -2.06 -37.02
N ASN A 378 -3.40 -0.73 -37.07
CA ASN A 378 -2.98 0.02 -38.24
C ASN A 378 -2.35 1.38 -37.87
N PRO A 379 -1.02 1.48 -37.83
CA PRO A 379 -0.33 2.73 -37.55
C PRO A 379 -0.14 3.62 -38.79
N ALA A 380 -0.79 3.32 -39.93
CA ALA A 380 -0.61 4.11 -41.15
C ALA A 380 -0.94 5.60 -40.94
N GLY A 381 0.02 6.46 -41.31
CA GLY A 381 -0.10 7.91 -41.15
C GLY A 381 0.14 8.43 -39.74
N LEU A 382 0.40 7.55 -38.75
CA LEU A 382 0.82 7.92 -37.41
C LEU A 382 2.31 8.26 -37.39
N GLU A 383 2.64 9.42 -36.85
CA GLU A 383 4.00 9.89 -36.63
C GLU A 383 4.15 10.38 -35.19
N VAL A 384 5.33 10.24 -34.61
CA VAL A 384 5.68 10.77 -33.28
C VAL A 384 6.92 11.64 -33.39
N LEU A 385 7.15 12.51 -32.41
CA LEU A 385 8.38 13.30 -32.37
C LEU A 385 9.54 12.40 -31.95
N ALA A 386 10.59 12.38 -32.76
CA ALA A 386 11.87 11.74 -32.48
C ALA A 386 13.02 12.71 -32.71
N TYR A 387 14.18 12.39 -32.13
CA TYR A 387 15.41 13.15 -32.36
C TYR A 387 16.26 12.47 -33.44
N ASP A 388 16.67 13.24 -34.45
CA ASP A 388 17.61 12.81 -35.49
C ASP A 388 19.04 13.13 -35.02
N PHE A 389 19.80 12.10 -34.61
CA PHE A 389 21.18 12.27 -34.14
C PHE A 389 22.15 12.68 -35.24
N ALA A 390 21.88 12.32 -36.51
CA ALA A 390 22.75 12.67 -37.63
C ALA A 390 22.59 14.16 -38.02
N ARG A 391 21.36 14.68 -37.91
CA ARG A 391 21.04 16.08 -38.21
C ARG A 391 21.02 16.98 -36.98
N ASN A 392 21.10 16.40 -35.78
CA ASN A 392 21.05 17.10 -34.50
C ASN A 392 19.79 17.97 -34.34
N GLU A 393 18.64 17.46 -34.81
CA GLU A 393 17.35 18.16 -34.83
C GLU A 393 16.18 17.23 -34.47
N THR A 394 15.04 17.80 -34.06
CA THR A 394 13.80 17.03 -33.89
C THR A 394 13.04 16.91 -35.20
N GLN A 395 12.48 15.73 -35.47
CA GLN A 395 11.62 15.47 -36.62
C GLN A 395 10.40 14.62 -36.27
N TRP A 396 9.36 14.71 -37.10
CA TRP A 396 8.25 13.77 -37.06
C TRP A 396 8.66 12.47 -37.75
N THR A 397 8.57 11.37 -37.02
CA THR A 397 8.99 10.05 -37.48
C THR A 397 7.79 9.12 -37.58
N PRO A 398 7.57 8.46 -38.74
CA PRO A 398 6.51 7.47 -38.91
C PRO A 398 6.64 6.31 -37.92
N VAL A 399 5.53 5.97 -37.28
CA VAL A 399 5.42 4.79 -36.42
C VAL A 399 5.14 3.58 -37.31
N LYS A 400 6.06 2.60 -37.32
CA LYS A 400 5.91 1.37 -38.10
C LYS A 400 5.03 0.35 -37.38
N SER A 401 5.07 0.32 -36.06
CA SER A 401 4.34 -0.63 -35.23
C SER A 401 4.25 -0.17 -33.77
N LEU A 402 3.21 -0.60 -33.07
CA LEU A 402 3.06 -0.41 -31.63
C LEU A 402 3.06 -1.77 -30.95
N PHE A 403 3.82 -1.89 -29.88
CA PHE A 403 3.98 -3.13 -29.14
C PHE A 403 3.55 -2.95 -27.68
N ARG A 404 2.87 -3.95 -27.14
CA ARG A 404 2.57 -4.06 -25.72
C ARG A 404 3.23 -5.32 -25.19
N HIS A 405 4.03 -5.18 -24.15
CA HIS A 405 4.70 -6.30 -23.51
C HIS A 405 4.35 -6.33 -22.03
N ARG A 406 4.00 -7.52 -21.55
CA ARG A 406 3.88 -7.76 -20.11
C ARG A 406 5.28 -7.80 -19.53
N PHE A 407 5.61 -6.83 -18.70
CA PHE A 407 6.90 -6.79 -18.01
C PHE A 407 6.71 -7.32 -16.58
N THR A 408 7.72 -8.01 -16.06
CA THR A 408 7.72 -8.48 -14.66
C THR A 408 9.12 -8.26 -14.14
N GLY A 409 9.25 -7.24 -13.29
CA GLY A 409 10.52 -6.73 -12.79
C GLY A 409 10.34 -5.28 -12.36
N ASP A 410 11.38 -4.69 -11.77
CA ASP A 410 11.36 -3.29 -11.38
C ASP A 410 11.57 -2.39 -12.60
N LEU A 411 10.72 -1.37 -12.74
CA LEU A 411 10.99 -0.28 -13.68
C LEU A 411 12.06 0.63 -13.07
N LEU A 412 12.96 1.13 -13.92
CA LEU A 412 13.98 2.07 -13.52
C LEU A 412 13.50 3.50 -13.76
N THR A 413 13.58 4.31 -12.71
CA THR A 413 13.15 5.70 -12.73
C THR A 413 14.35 6.62 -12.92
N THR A 414 14.39 7.36 -14.03
CA THR A 414 15.38 8.41 -14.26
C THR A 414 14.78 9.79 -13.96
N SER A 415 15.15 10.36 -12.82
CA SER A 415 14.65 11.68 -12.38
C SER A 415 15.49 12.82 -12.94
N GLN A 416 14.84 13.83 -13.52
CA GLN A 416 15.46 15.02 -14.09
C GLN A 416 14.90 16.27 -13.41
N LYS A 417 15.63 17.40 -13.49
CA LYS A 417 15.17 18.70 -12.96
C LYS A 417 13.82 19.19 -13.54
N TRP A 418 13.44 18.64 -14.70
CA TRP A 418 12.28 19.03 -15.50
C TRP A 418 11.21 17.93 -15.60
N GLY A 419 11.42 16.77 -14.98
CA GLY A 419 10.45 15.67 -15.06
C GLY A 419 11.04 14.31 -14.69
N VAL A 420 10.25 13.26 -14.87
CA VAL A 420 10.63 11.88 -14.56
C VAL A 420 10.33 11.01 -15.78
N VAL A 421 11.27 10.13 -16.14
CA VAL A 421 11.11 9.13 -17.20
C VAL A 421 11.26 7.75 -16.58
N GLU A 422 10.34 6.84 -16.88
CA GLU A 422 10.32 5.49 -16.33
C GLU A 422 10.35 4.46 -17.45
N THR A 423 11.31 3.55 -17.37
CA THR A 423 11.53 2.57 -18.42
C THR A 423 11.91 1.22 -17.81
N THR A 424 11.82 0.15 -18.60
CA THR A 424 12.35 -1.15 -18.18
C THR A 424 13.89 -1.09 -18.12
N PRO A 425 14.55 -1.96 -17.33
CA PRO A 425 16.01 -1.94 -17.20
C PRO A 425 16.78 -2.01 -18.52
N ASN A 426 16.21 -2.70 -19.52
CA ASN A 426 16.84 -2.90 -20.82
C ASN A 426 16.54 -1.77 -21.83
N HIS A 427 15.72 -0.79 -21.46
CA HIS A 427 15.33 0.32 -22.32
C HIS A 427 16.45 1.37 -22.35
N SER A 428 17.13 1.50 -23.48
CA SER A 428 18.19 2.51 -23.63
C SER A 428 17.61 3.92 -23.69
N ILE A 429 18.17 4.84 -22.91
CA ILE A 429 17.87 6.28 -22.92
C ILE A 429 19.10 7.02 -23.47
N TYR A 430 18.96 8.20 -24.09
CA TYR A 430 20.14 8.97 -24.51
C TYR A 430 20.51 10.07 -23.51
N GLY A 431 21.78 10.14 -23.18
CA GLY A 431 22.37 11.12 -22.28
C GLY A 431 22.51 12.47 -22.97
N ARG A 432 22.74 13.54 -22.22
CA ARG A 432 22.96 14.89 -22.76
C ARG A 432 24.05 14.98 -23.84
N ASP A 433 24.99 14.05 -23.83
CA ASP A 433 26.06 13.87 -24.81
C ASP A 433 25.59 13.20 -26.13
N GLY A 434 24.35 12.71 -26.19
CA GLY A 434 23.79 11.98 -27.32
C GLY A 434 24.09 10.48 -27.28
N GLU A 435 24.83 10.01 -26.28
CA GLU A 435 25.21 8.60 -26.15
C GLU A 435 24.11 7.81 -25.42
N PRO A 436 23.79 6.58 -25.85
CA PRO A 436 22.86 5.73 -25.15
C PRO A 436 23.43 5.32 -23.79
N PHE A 437 22.59 5.27 -22.78
CA PHE A 437 22.89 4.77 -21.45
C PHE A 437 21.69 3.96 -20.92
N TYR A 438 21.96 3.05 -19.97
CA TYR A 438 20.88 2.33 -19.32
C TYR A 438 20.37 3.14 -18.14
N PRO A 439 19.07 3.09 -17.80
CA PRO A 439 18.49 3.97 -16.79
C PRO A 439 19.18 3.84 -15.40
N GLU A 440 19.82 2.70 -15.14
CA GLU A 440 20.68 2.43 -13.97
C GLU A 440 21.91 3.34 -13.85
N ASP A 441 22.42 3.90 -14.95
CA ASP A 441 23.56 4.81 -14.94
C ASP A 441 23.21 6.23 -14.44
N GLN A 442 21.91 6.53 -14.22
CA GLN A 442 21.39 7.78 -13.63
C GLN A 442 21.95 9.08 -14.26
N ARG A 443 22.13 9.12 -15.58
CA ARG A 443 22.70 10.29 -16.28
C ARG A 443 21.66 11.40 -16.55
N GLU A 444 22.12 12.63 -16.80
CA GLU A 444 21.25 13.71 -17.31
C GLU A 444 20.74 13.31 -18.70
N ILE A 445 19.42 13.13 -18.84
CA ILE A 445 18.78 12.77 -20.10
C ILE A 445 18.91 13.93 -21.09
N MET A 446 19.11 13.60 -22.37
CA MET A 446 19.06 14.58 -23.44
C MET A 446 17.70 15.27 -23.47
N ALA A 447 17.70 16.57 -23.20
CA ALA A 447 16.52 17.42 -23.35
C ALA A 447 16.53 18.05 -24.75
N VAL A 448 15.37 18.07 -25.41
CA VAL A 448 15.20 18.84 -26.65
C VAL A 448 15.22 20.33 -26.30
N ARG A 449 16.31 21.01 -26.66
CA ARG A 449 16.53 22.42 -26.29
C ARG A 449 15.88 23.40 -27.26
N THR A 450 15.66 22.95 -28.50
CA THR A 450 15.08 23.71 -29.61
C THR A 450 14.24 22.76 -30.46
N THR A 451 12.96 23.06 -30.61
CA THR A 451 12.02 22.27 -31.42
C THR A 451 11.96 22.75 -32.87
N GLY A 452 12.73 23.79 -33.23
CA GLY A 452 12.74 24.42 -34.56
C GLY A 452 11.33 24.76 -35.06
N ASP A 453 11.16 24.71 -36.38
CA ASP A 453 9.86 24.77 -37.05
C ASP A 453 9.13 23.41 -37.00
N THR A 454 9.68 22.38 -36.31
CA THR A 454 9.14 21.02 -36.32
C THR A 454 7.78 20.91 -35.64
N LEU A 455 7.48 21.82 -34.71
CA LEU A 455 6.16 21.98 -34.08
C LEU A 455 5.29 23.01 -34.80
N LEU A 456 5.86 23.76 -35.76
CA LEU A 456 5.11 24.65 -36.61
C LEU A 456 4.50 23.82 -37.75
N PRO A 457 3.17 23.71 -37.82
CA PRO A 457 2.54 22.96 -38.88
C PRO A 457 2.84 23.59 -40.26
N SER A 458 2.95 22.75 -41.30
CA SER A 458 3.14 23.19 -42.70
C SER A 458 1.95 23.97 -43.28
N ALA A 459 0.85 24.06 -42.53
CA ALA A 459 -0.32 24.88 -42.79
C ALA A 459 -0.71 25.62 -41.50
N PRO A 460 -1.34 26.81 -41.57
CA PRO A 460 -1.76 27.54 -40.38
C PRO A 460 -2.82 26.72 -39.64
N ILE A 461 -2.41 25.99 -38.61
CA ILE A 461 -3.35 25.47 -37.62
C ILE A 461 -3.59 26.62 -36.64
N GLY A 462 -4.85 26.82 -36.30
CA GLY A 462 -5.18 27.63 -35.14
C GLY A 462 -4.52 27.08 -33.88
N THR A 463 -4.73 27.76 -32.77
CA THR A 463 -4.20 27.34 -31.47
C THR A 463 -4.49 25.86 -31.15
N ILE A 464 -3.52 25.14 -30.60
CA ILE A 464 -3.63 23.73 -30.21
C ILE A 464 -4.36 23.63 -28.88
N ASP A 465 -5.58 23.10 -28.89
CA ASP A 465 -6.36 22.83 -27.68
C ASP A 465 -6.13 21.40 -27.19
N ILE A 466 -5.35 21.22 -26.13
CA ILE A 466 -5.10 19.91 -25.52
C ILE A 466 -6.32 19.40 -24.73
N SER A 467 -7.28 20.29 -24.39
CA SER A 467 -8.46 19.91 -23.61
C SER A 467 -9.39 18.94 -24.34
N THR A 468 -9.36 18.95 -25.67
CA THR A 468 -10.25 18.13 -26.50
C THR A 468 -9.62 16.80 -26.93
N GLY A 469 -8.31 16.61 -26.73
CA GLY A 469 -7.57 15.43 -27.19
C GLY A 469 -7.21 14.42 -26.10
N ILE A 470 -7.28 14.81 -24.82
CA ILE A 470 -6.91 13.97 -23.68
C ILE A 470 -8.12 13.85 -22.76
N ASP A 471 -8.73 12.67 -22.75
CA ASP A 471 -9.83 12.37 -21.83
C ASP A 471 -9.40 12.56 -20.38
N GLY A 472 -10.26 13.22 -19.61
CA GLY A 472 -9.93 13.63 -18.25
C GLY A 472 -9.13 14.93 -18.18
N LEU A 473 -9.13 15.82 -19.17
CA LEU A 473 -8.75 17.23 -18.96
C LEU A 473 -9.99 18.12 -18.74
N LEU A 474 -10.01 18.86 -17.63
CA LEU A 474 -11.10 19.70 -17.17
C LEU A 474 -10.77 21.18 -17.43
N THR A 475 -11.57 21.83 -18.29
CA THR A 475 -11.47 23.26 -18.66
C THR A 475 -12.34 24.16 -17.78
N ARG A 476 -13.40 23.62 -17.19
CA ARG A 476 -14.37 24.34 -16.34
C ARG A 476 -14.74 23.48 -15.14
N SER A 477 -15.54 24.02 -14.23
CA SER A 477 -16.14 23.29 -13.11
C SER A 477 -17.12 22.22 -13.61
N ALA A 478 -16.59 21.17 -14.23
CA ALA A 478 -17.31 19.94 -14.54
C ALA A 478 -17.44 19.10 -13.26
N ILE A 479 -18.45 18.25 -13.25
CA ILE A 479 -18.57 17.17 -12.27
C ILE A 479 -17.52 16.14 -12.71
N SER A 480 -16.56 15.85 -11.83
CA SER A 480 -15.58 14.79 -12.07
C SER A 480 -16.33 13.47 -12.31
N THR A 481 -16.09 12.81 -13.44
CA THR A 481 -16.73 11.53 -13.76
C THR A 481 -16.22 10.41 -12.85
N SER A 482 -15.02 10.60 -12.26
CA SER A 482 -14.39 9.61 -11.39
C SER A 482 -14.91 9.58 -9.96
N ASN A 483 -15.67 10.60 -9.49
CA ASN A 483 -16.14 10.65 -8.09
C ASN A 483 -17.38 11.54 -7.80
N GLY A 484 -18.10 12.02 -8.82
CA GLY A 484 -19.35 12.77 -8.64
C GLY A 484 -19.25 14.11 -7.87
N SER A 485 -18.05 14.53 -7.49
CA SER A 485 -17.80 15.77 -6.74
C SER A 485 -17.32 16.89 -7.67
N LYS A 486 -17.89 18.09 -7.51
CA LYS A 486 -17.49 19.29 -8.27
C LYS A 486 -16.10 19.75 -7.80
N LEU A 487 -15.22 20.04 -8.76
CA LEU A 487 -13.95 20.73 -8.49
C LEU A 487 -14.20 22.02 -7.67
N THR A 488 -13.44 22.24 -6.60
CA THR A 488 -13.61 23.40 -5.69
C THR A 488 -13.14 24.73 -6.27
N ARG A 489 -12.34 24.70 -7.36
CA ARG A 489 -11.96 25.88 -8.16
C ARG A 489 -11.83 25.48 -9.64
N PRO A 490 -12.45 26.22 -10.58
CA PRO A 490 -12.24 25.99 -12.01
C PRO A 490 -10.78 26.22 -12.39
N ALA A 491 -10.33 25.62 -13.50
CA ALA A 491 -9.09 26.03 -14.14
C ALA A 491 -9.23 27.51 -14.58
N ALA A 492 -8.12 28.25 -14.55
CA ALA A 492 -8.13 29.63 -15.06
C ALA A 492 -8.49 29.62 -16.54
N GLU A 493 -9.11 30.69 -17.05
CA GLU A 493 -9.44 30.80 -18.47
C GLU A 493 -8.18 30.59 -19.32
N GLY A 494 -8.23 29.67 -20.27
CA GLY A 494 -7.07 29.25 -21.07
C GLY A 494 -6.18 28.16 -20.45
N TRP A 495 -6.58 27.55 -19.32
CA TRP A 495 -5.87 26.45 -18.65
C TRP A 495 -6.77 25.21 -18.46
N VAL A 496 -6.17 24.02 -18.44
CA VAL A 496 -6.79 22.71 -18.19
C VAL A 496 -6.13 22.02 -17.00
N ARG A 497 -6.85 21.07 -16.41
CA ARG A 497 -6.36 20.23 -15.32
C ARG A 497 -6.77 18.79 -15.54
N LEU A 498 -5.93 17.83 -15.16
CA LEU A 498 -6.35 16.43 -15.16
C LEU A 498 -7.53 16.22 -14.18
N ASP A 499 -8.50 15.37 -14.57
CA ASP A 499 -9.68 14.93 -13.84
C ASP A 499 -9.26 13.92 -12.76
N GLN A 500 -8.39 14.41 -11.90
CA GLN A 500 -7.84 13.71 -10.76
C GLN A 500 -8.29 14.42 -9.49
N ALA A 501 -8.55 13.66 -8.44
CA ALA A 501 -9.02 14.18 -7.17
C ALA A 501 -7.92 15.02 -6.47
N ARG A 502 -7.93 16.33 -6.78
CA ARG A 502 -7.16 17.44 -6.20
C ARG A 502 -5.66 17.48 -6.54
N HIS A 503 -5.25 18.66 -7.02
CA HIS A 503 -3.87 19.12 -7.31
C HIS A 503 -3.21 18.68 -8.62
N ALA A 504 -3.99 18.44 -9.68
CA ALA A 504 -3.40 18.45 -11.02
C ALA A 504 -2.75 19.82 -11.31
N THR A 505 -1.47 19.81 -11.72
CA THR A 505 -0.78 20.98 -12.27
C THR A 505 -1.66 21.57 -13.38
N ALA A 506 -1.93 22.87 -13.31
CA ALA A 506 -2.64 23.53 -14.39
C ALA A 506 -1.72 23.54 -15.61
N LEU A 507 -2.17 22.95 -16.71
CA LEU A 507 -1.52 23.07 -18.02
C LEU A 507 -2.26 24.14 -18.80
N ARG A 508 -1.59 24.87 -19.68
CA ARG A 508 -2.32 25.76 -20.59
C ARG A 508 -3.19 24.87 -21.48
N ALA A 509 -4.46 25.23 -21.65
CA ALA A 509 -5.42 24.47 -22.45
C ALA A 509 -5.09 24.61 -23.93
N VAL A 510 -4.70 25.83 -24.30
CA VAL A 510 -4.59 26.29 -25.67
C VAL A 510 -3.20 26.88 -25.86
N TYR A 511 -2.39 26.22 -26.68
CA TYR A 511 -1.04 26.67 -27.03
C TYR A 511 -1.05 27.30 -28.42
N ASP A 512 -0.45 28.46 -28.55
CA ASP A 512 -0.04 29.04 -29.83
C ASP A 512 1.35 28.50 -30.17
N PRO A 513 1.49 27.66 -31.21
CA PRO A 513 2.78 27.06 -31.55
C PRO A 513 3.88 28.07 -31.87
N ILE A 514 3.52 29.28 -32.30
CA ILE A 514 4.45 30.36 -32.65
C ILE A 514 4.87 31.14 -31.40
N ASN A 515 3.93 31.41 -30.50
CA ASN A 515 4.14 32.31 -29.36
C ASN A 515 4.45 31.59 -28.03
N ASP A 516 4.14 30.29 -27.90
CA ASP A 516 4.25 29.53 -26.64
C ASP A 516 5.35 28.43 -26.68
N GLY A 517 6.31 28.55 -27.59
CA GLY A 517 7.34 27.54 -27.86
C GLY A 517 8.11 27.03 -26.63
N ASP A 518 8.43 27.90 -25.68
CA ASP A 518 9.15 27.51 -24.45
C ASP A 518 8.27 26.71 -23.46
N ALA A 519 6.97 26.98 -23.37
CA ALA A 519 6.05 26.22 -22.52
C ALA A 519 5.69 24.87 -23.13
N LEU A 520 5.63 24.81 -24.47
CA LEU A 520 5.44 23.58 -25.23
C LEU A 520 6.68 22.67 -25.14
N LYS A 521 7.88 23.28 -25.10
CA LYS A 521 9.18 22.62 -24.95
C LYS A 521 9.35 21.88 -23.62
N ASP A 522 8.92 22.46 -22.49
CA ASP A 522 9.00 21.78 -21.19
C ASP A 522 8.09 20.54 -21.12
N LEU A 523 6.91 20.62 -21.75
CA LEU A 523 5.97 19.50 -21.88
C LEU A 523 6.53 18.41 -22.81
N ILE A 524 7.10 18.76 -23.97
CA ILE A 524 7.58 17.81 -24.99
C ILE A 524 8.88 17.11 -24.58
N THR A 525 9.75 17.80 -23.85
CA THR A 525 11.01 17.25 -23.35
C THR A 525 10.81 16.00 -22.47
N VAL A 526 9.68 15.90 -21.77
CA VAL A 526 9.31 14.73 -20.96
C VAL A 526 8.74 13.58 -21.81
N LEU A 527 8.15 13.87 -22.97
CA LEU A 527 7.29 12.94 -23.72
C LEU A 527 7.98 12.27 -24.90
N MET A 528 9.02 12.90 -25.47
CA MET A 528 9.79 12.32 -26.57
C MET A 528 10.55 11.03 -26.21
N TRP A 529 10.70 10.73 -24.92
CA TRP A 529 11.49 9.60 -24.41
C TRP A 529 10.71 8.32 -24.19
N TYR A 530 9.37 8.37 -24.15
CA TYR A 530 8.53 7.18 -24.03
C TYR A 530 8.31 6.44 -25.36
N ALA A 531 8.69 7.05 -26.49
CA ALA A 531 8.28 6.60 -27.81
C ALA A 531 9.36 5.77 -28.56
N THR A 532 10.54 5.54 -28.00
CA THR A 532 11.69 5.10 -28.83
C THR A 532 12.58 4.06 -28.15
N GLU A 533 12.28 2.78 -28.33
CA GLU A 533 13.27 1.72 -28.11
C GLU A 533 13.94 1.40 -29.47
N GLY A 534 15.26 1.65 -29.58
CA GLY A 534 16.08 1.18 -30.71
C GLY A 534 16.19 2.09 -31.94
N HIS A 535 16.39 3.41 -31.78
CA HIS A 535 16.47 4.34 -32.91
C HIS A 535 17.78 5.11 -32.93
N ILE A 536 18.77 4.63 -33.70
CA ILE A 536 20.03 5.35 -33.90
C ILE A 536 19.85 6.52 -34.89
N ASN A 537 18.85 6.50 -35.78
CA ASN A 537 18.78 7.44 -36.93
C ASN A 537 17.38 7.97 -37.32
N GLY A 538 16.33 7.84 -36.50
CA GLY A 538 14.98 8.34 -36.86
C GLY A 538 14.31 7.63 -38.06
N GLU A 539 14.88 6.55 -38.59
CA GLU A 539 14.39 5.81 -39.77
C GLU A 539 13.57 4.56 -39.43
N ASN A 540 13.65 4.07 -38.19
CA ASN A 540 12.87 2.96 -37.66
C ASN A 540 12.00 3.52 -36.54
N GLY A 541 10.72 3.17 -36.47
CA GLY A 541 9.76 3.75 -35.52
C GLY A 541 8.93 2.66 -34.87
N GLY A 542 9.12 2.41 -33.58
CA GLY A 542 8.34 1.42 -32.82
C GLY A 542 8.06 1.97 -31.42
N ILE A 543 6.78 2.01 -31.04
CA ILE A 543 6.38 2.44 -29.69
C ILE A 543 6.18 1.21 -28.82
N VAL A 544 6.91 1.13 -27.71
CA VAL A 544 6.89 0.00 -26.78
C VAL A 544 6.19 0.43 -25.50
N ILE A 545 5.13 -0.28 -25.13
CA ILE A 545 4.35 -0.01 -23.93
C ILE A 545 4.49 -1.21 -23.00
N SER A 546 5.15 -0.98 -21.86
CA SER A 546 5.27 -1.97 -20.80
C SER A 546 3.99 -1.98 -19.95
N GLN A 547 3.40 -3.16 -19.79
CA GLN A 547 2.25 -3.43 -18.94
C GLN A 547 2.68 -3.92 -17.56
#